data_AF-A0A847XWN5-F1
#
_entry.id   AF-A0A847XWN5-F1
#
_cell.length_a   1.000
_cell.length_b   1.000
_cell.length_c   1.000
_cell.angle_alpha   90.00
_cell.angle_beta   90.00
_cell.angle_gamma   90.00
#
_symmetry.space_group_name_H-M   'P 1'
#
loop_
_entity.id
_entity.type
_entity.pdbx_description
1 polymer ?
#
loop_
_entity_poly.entity_id
_entity_poly.type
_entity_poly.pdbx_seq_one_letter_code
_entity_poly.pdbx_strand_id
1 'polypeptide(L)'
;MTDRSITIVLPNGGARRADIPADVAVGDILTELTSMLQLPTVGPDGRPMSYRLDSKALGRELLETETLTDASVPDGDRLILTADITAGGGPLDQSPRMRRLRTDFDLIQELNARSDLISVQAKSTFPGMPPERYIVTFKCKSIVGIDGKGNPKYSEHHQVEIYLHAQYPQRWPGMNWLTPIWHPNINHLNGSVCIDAAWWAASRSLDRLVIMLGEMLQYKNFHDDPTKPPFPWDAEAAKWCRSYRAVHPNVFPLDKRELMRPERVKLKTVEPPKIKTVEPSKIKTVKTADSSKKPKVKLKLK
;
A
#
# COMPACT_ATOMS: atom_id res chain seq x y z
N MET A 1 -14.73 23.65 9.15
CA MET A 1 -14.29 22.62 10.10
C MET A 1 -14.62 23.07 11.50
N THR A 2 -15.76 22.65 12.02
CA THR A 2 -16.04 22.70 13.46
C THR A 2 -15.77 21.30 13.98
N ASP A 3 -14.66 21.15 14.69
CA ASP A 3 -14.38 19.92 15.42
C ASP A 3 -15.38 19.82 16.58
N ARG A 4 -15.76 18.59 16.92
CA ARG A 4 -16.54 18.29 18.12
C ARG A 4 -15.66 17.55 19.10
N SER A 5 -15.72 17.96 20.36
CA SER A 5 -15.03 17.29 21.45
C SER A 5 -15.89 16.13 21.92
N ILE A 6 -15.42 14.90 21.70
CA ILE A 6 -16.20 13.69 21.91
C ILE A 6 -15.44 12.72 22.83
N THR A 7 -16.18 11.96 23.63
CA THR A 7 -15.61 10.82 24.36
C THR A 7 -15.90 9.51 23.62
N ILE A 8 -14.87 8.83 23.14
CA ILE A 8 -14.97 7.51 22.52
C ILE A 8 -14.85 6.45 23.61
N VAL A 9 -15.88 5.62 23.75
CA VAL A 9 -15.88 4.46 24.64
C VAL A 9 -15.44 3.25 23.83
N LEU A 10 -14.36 2.59 24.24
CA LEU A 10 -13.73 1.48 23.55
C LEU A 10 -14.40 0.14 23.90
N PRO A 11 -14.28 -0.89 23.03
CA PRO A 11 -14.81 -2.23 23.31
C PRO A 11 -14.29 -2.87 24.61
N ASN A 12 -13.09 -2.49 25.05
CA ASN A 12 -12.49 -2.99 26.29
C ASN A 12 -12.96 -2.24 27.56
N GLY A 13 -13.94 -1.33 27.44
CA GLY A 13 -14.48 -0.52 28.53
C GLY A 13 -13.68 0.75 28.84
N GLY A 14 -12.53 0.96 28.21
CA GLY A 14 -11.78 2.21 28.30
C GLY A 14 -12.51 3.37 27.61
N ALA A 15 -12.14 4.62 27.92
CA ALA A 15 -12.65 5.79 27.22
C ALA A 15 -11.52 6.78 26.90
N ARG A 16 -11.59 7.42 25.73
CA ARG A 16 -10.63 8.44 25.29
C ARG A 16 -11.38 9.66 24.79
N ARG A 17 -10.92 10.85 25.16
CA ARG A 17 -11.41 12.09 24.55
C ARG A 17 -10.65 12.35 23.24
N ALA A 18 -11.37 12.78 22.23
CA ALA A 18 -10.83 13.16 20.93
C ALA A 18 -11.65 14.30 20.35
N ASP A 19 -10.97 15.23 19.69
CA ASP A 19 -11.62 16.24 18.87
C ASP A 19 -11.72 15.68 17.45
N ILE A 20 -12.95 15.56 16.95
CA ILE A 20 -13.27 14.88 15.69
C ILE A 20 -13.92 15.88 14.73
N PRO A 21 -13.46 15.98 13.47
CA PRO A 21 -14.10 16.82 12.46
C PRO A 21 -15.58 16.45 12.27
N ALA A 22 -16.48 17.40 12.46
CA ALA A 22 -17.93 17.12 12.45
C ALA A 22 -18.53 16.97 11.05
N ASP A 23 -17.77 17.32 10.00
CA ASP A 23 -18.14 17.29 8.58
C ASP A 23 -17.57 16.09 7.83
N VAL A 24 -16.80 15.23 8.52
CA VAL A 24 -16.27 13.98 7.97
C VAL A 24 -17.28 12.84 8.19
N ALA A 25 -17.42 11.96 7.20
CA ALA A 25 -18.33 10.82 7.29
C ALA A 25 -17.91 9.86 8.43
N VAL A 26 -18.88 9.27 9.10
CA VAL A 26 -18.65 8.35 10.23
C VAL A 26 -17.81 7.15 9.81
N GLY A 27 -17.95 6.65 8.57
CA GLY A 27 -17.10 5.59 8.04
C GLY A 27 -15.62 5.97 7.91
N ASP A 28 -15.34 7.26 7.64
CA ASP A 28 -13.98 7.83 7.68
C ASP A 28 -13.43 7.91 9.09
N ILE A 29 -14.24 8.40 10.01
CA ILE A 29 -13.90 8.47 11.43
C ILE A 29 -13.62 7.05 11.96
N LEU A 30 -14.46 6.06 11.67
CA LEU A 30 -14.27 4.66 12.05
C LEU A 30 -12.98 4.06 11.51
N THR A 31 -12.63 4.35 10.26
CA THR A 31 -11.37 3.90 9.66
C THR A 31 -10.18 4.45 10.42
N GLU A 32 -10.16 5.76 10.67
CA GLU A 32 -9.06 6.41 11.36
C GLU A 32 -8.97 5.93 12.81
N LEU A 33 -10.10 5.82 13.51
CA LEU A 33 -10.15 5.34 14.89
C LEU A 33 -9.68 3.90 15.01
N THR A 34 -10.18 2.98 14.18
CA THR A 34 -9.77 1.57 14.22
C THR A 34 -8.27 1.42 13.92
N SER A 35 -7.73 2.31 13.08
CA SER A 35 -6.32 2.42 12.80
C SER A 35 -5.50 2.93 13.99
N MET A 36 -5.82 4.12 14.48
CA MET A 36 -5.14 4.77 15.61
C MET A 36 -5.21 3.93 16.90
N LEU A 37 -6.36 3.31 17.16
CA LEU A 37 -6.60 2.50 18.34
C LEU A 37 -6.10 1.07 18.19
N GLN A 38 -5.61 0.69 17.00
CA GLN A 38 -5.07 -0.62 16.77
C GLN A 38 -6.08 -1.73 17.14
N LEU A 39 -7.33 -1.58 16.70
CA LEU A 39 -8.39 -2.55 17.01
C LEU A 39 -8.36 -3.74 16.06
N PRO A 40 -8.59 -4.98 16.50
CA PRO A 40 -8.56 -6.16 15.61
C PRO A 40 -9.60 -6.08 14.49
N THR A 41 -9.26 -6.43 13.26
CA THR A 41 -10.27 -6.48 12.17
C THR A 41 -10.69 -7.89 11.78
N VAL A 42 -10.17 -8.85 12.53
CA VAL A 42 -10.56 -10.25 12.51
C VAL A 42 -10.72 -10.73 13.95
N GLY A 43 -11.85 -11.38 14.22
CA GLY A 43 -12.15 -12.00 15.50
C GLY A 43 -11.32 -13.27 15.76
N PRO A 44 -11.33 -13.79 17.00
CA PRO A 44 -10.61 -15.01 17.39
C PRO A 44 -11.06 -16.26 16.60
N ASP A 45 -12.28 -16.23 16.09
CA ASP A 45 -12.88 -17.26 15.24
C ASP A 45 -12.51 -17.11 13.75
N GLY A 46 -11.66 -16.14 13.43
CA GLY A 46 -11.21 -15.83 12.08
C GLY A 46 -12.23 -15.06 11.24
N ARG A 47 -13.35 -14.63 11.83
CA ARG A 47 -14.38 -13.85 11.12
C ARG A 47 -13.97 -12.39 10.99
N PRO A 48 -14.26 -11.71 9.86
CA PRO A 48 -14.13 -10.26 9.78
C PRO A 48 -14.88 -9.60 10.92
N MET A 49 -14.24 -8.63 11.56
CA MET A 49 -14.81 -7.80 12.60
C MET A 49 -14.94 -6.39 12.05
N SER A 50 -16.15 -5.86 12.03
CA SER A 50 -16.42 -4.46 11.76
C SER A 50 -16.63 -3.73 13.08
N TYR A 51 -16.66 -2.40 13.01
CA TYR A 51 -16.94 -1.56 14.16
C TYR A 51 -18.01 -0.56 13.79
N ARG A 52 -18.91 -0.30 14.73
CA ARG A 52 -19.96 0.72 14.62
C ARG A 52 -19.85 1.70 15.76
N LEU A 53 -20.32 2.93 15.52
CA LEU A 53 -20.39 3.98 16.53
C LEU A 53 -21.84 4.22 16.92
N ASP A 54 -22.15 4.00 18.20
CA ASP A 54 -23.45 4.30 18.78
C ASP A 54 -23.35 5.64 19.56
N SER A 55 -24.21 6.61 19.25
CA SER A 55 -24.29 7.85 20.02
C SER A 55 -25.12 7.63 21.27
N LYS A 56 -24.54 7.92 22.45
CA LYS A 56 -25.26 7.82 23.71
C LYS A 56 -26.33 8.89 23.85
N ALA A 57 -26.07 10.12 23.40
CA ALA A 57 -27.06 11.20 23.47
C ALA A 57 -28.25 10.97 22.53
N LEU A 58 -28.00 10.44 21.32
CA LEU A 58 -29.07 10.15 20.36
C LEU A 58 -29.75 8.80 20.62
N GLY A 59 -29.11 7.90 21.34
CA GLY A 59 -29.63 6.57 21.65
C GLY A 59 -29.72 5.63 20.44
N ARG A 60 -28.93 5.89 19.39
CA ARG A 60 -28.92 5.11 18.15
C ARG A 60 -27.51 4.95 17.56
N GLU A 61 -27.39 3.99 16.67
CA GLU A 61 -26.23 3.85 15.78
C GLU A 61 -26.14 5.02 14.79
N LEU A 62 -24.91 5.48 14.54
CA LEU A 62 -24.58 6.42 13.47
C LEU A 62 -24.25 5.65 12.20
N LEU A 63 -24.88 6.02 11.09
CA LEU A 63 -24.63 5.37 9.80
C LEU A 63 -23.28 5.80 9.24
N GLU A 64 -22.57 4.91 8.56
CA GLU A 64 -21.25 5.22 7.99
C GLU A 64 -21.25 6.40 6.99
N THR A 65 -22.39 6.66 6.35
CA THR A 65 -22.57 7.76 5.38
C THR A 65 -22.97 9.09 6.02
N GLU A 66 -23.37 9.11 7.29
CA GLU A 66 -23.69 10.35 8.00
C GLU A 66 -22.41 11.07 8.44
N THR A 67 -22.43 12.40 8.50
CA THR A 67 -21.46 13.15 9.29
C THR A 67 -22.00 13.37 10.71
N LEU A 68 -21.14 13.73 11.66
CA LEU A 68 -21.60 14.09 13.02
C LEU A 68 -22.57 15.28 12.97
N THR A 69 -22.34 16.21 12.04
CA THR A 69 -23.20 17.37 11.81
C THR A 69 -24.57 16.94 11.31
N ASP A 70 -24.63 16.08 10.28
CA ASP A 70 -25.90 15.60 9.71
C ASP A 70 -26.72 14.82 10.75
N ALA A 71 -26.06 13.97 11.52
CA ALA A 71 -26.69 13.22 12.60
C ALA A 71 -27.04 14.08 13.83
N SER A 72 -26.63 15.36 13.86
CA SER A 72 -26.85 16.29 14.97
C SER A 72 -26.28 15.81 16.32
N VAL A 73 -25.11 15.18 16.30
CA VAL A 73 -24.41 14.67 17.49
C VAL A 73 -23.97 15.83 18.43
N PRO A 74 -24.38 15.90 19.71
CA PRO A 74 -23.97 17.01 20.57
C PRO A 74 -22.45 17.08 20.80
N ASP A 75 -21.95 18.28 21.09
CA ASP A 75 -20.60 18.41 21.67
C ASP A 75 -20.56 17.77 23.06
N GLY A 76 -19.46 17.10 23.38
CA GLY A 76 -19.29 16.35 24.62
C GLY A 76 -20.01 14.99 24.67
N ASP A 77 -20.62 14.53 23.57
CA ASP A 77 -21.29 13.23 23.52
C ASP A 77 -20.32 12.06 23.77
N ARG A 78 -20.88 10.92 24.18
CA ARG A 78 -20.17 9.65 24.29
C ARG A 78 -20.55 8.77 23.09
N LEU A 79 -19.59 8.55 22.20
CA LEU A 79 -19.74 7.59 21.13
C LEU A 79 -19.17 6.24 21.56
N ILE A 80 -20.01 5.22 21.57
CA ILE A 80 -19.65 3.86 21.96
C ILE A 80 -19.20 3.11 20.71
N LEU A 81 -17.94 2.68 20.72
CA LEU A 81 -17.37 1.88 19.65
C LEU A 81 -17.61 0.41 19.96
N THR A 82 -18.50 -0.21 19.18
CA THR A 82 -18.92 -1.61 19.38
C THR A 82 -18.33 -2.47 18.26
N ALA A 83 -17.71 -3.60 18.61
CA ALA A 83 -17.31 -4.60 17.64
C ALA A 83 -18.55 -5.36 17.15
N ASP A 84 -18.73 -5.42 15.84
CA ASP A 84 -19.76 -6.22 15.21
C ASP A 84 -19.12 -7.44 14.52
N ILE A 85 -19.53 -8.63 14.95
CA ILE A 85 -19.05 -9.90 14.39
C ILE A 85 -20.12 -10.33 13.40
N THR A 86 -19.86 -10.15 12.11
CA THR A 86 -20.80 -10.55 11.07
C THR A 86 -21.07 -12.05 11.17
N ALA A 87 -22.27 -12.41 11.63
CA ALA A 87 -22.72 -13.79 11.71
C ALA A 87 -23.23 -14.26 10.34
N GLY A 88 -22.46 -15.12 9.67
CA GLY A 88 -22.89 -15.84 8.47
C GLY A 88 -22.04 -15.55 7.24
N GLY A 89 -21.51 -16.60 6.60
CA GLY A 89 -20.91 -16.50 5.27
C GLY A 89 -19.77 -17.48 5.03
N GLY A 90 -20.07 -18.64 4.43
CA GLY A 90 -19.13 -19.54 3.74
C GLY A 90 -17.83 -19.95 4.48
N PRO A 91 -16.94 -20.70 3.82
CA PRO A 91 -15.60 -20.94 4.35
C PRO A 91 -14.82 -19.61 4.42
N LEU A 92 -14.35 -19.24 5.62
CA LEU A 92 -13.62 -18.01 5.96
C LEU A 92 -12.43 -17.70 5.02
N ASP A 93 -11.85 -18.75 4.46
CA ASP A 93 -10.80 -18.74 3.45
C ASP A 93 -11.16 -17.90 2.20
N GLN A 94 -12.45 -17.83 1.85
CA GLN A 94 -12.88 -17.35 0.53
C GLN A 94 -13.29 -15.88 0.48
N SER A 95 -13.34 -15.17 1.63
CA SER A 95 -13.73 -13.75 1.60
C SER A 95 -12.74 -12.94 0.75
N PRO A 96 -13.19 -11.96 -0.05
CA PRO A 96 -12.30 -11.16 -0.89
C PRO A 96 -11.16 -10.51 -0.09
N ARG A 97 -11.46 -10.00 1.11
CA ARG A 97 -10.45 -9.43 2.01
C ARG A 97 -9.45 -10.47 2.51
N MET A 98 -9.90 -11.66 2.92
CA MET A 98 -9.00 -12.72 3.41
C MET A 98 -8.03 -13.18 2.31
N ARG A 99 -8.54 -13.40 1.09
CA ARG A 99 -7.71 -13.69 -0.09
C ARG A 99 -6.71 -12.58 -0.35
N ARG A 100 -7.14 -11.33 -0.19
CA ARG A 100 -6.27 -10.17 -0.34
C ARG A 100 -5.13 -10.15 0.68
N LEU A 101 -5.44 -10.26 1.97
CA LEU A 101 -4.44 -10.25 3.04
C LEU A 101 -3.41 -11.37 2.88
N ARG A 102 -3.83 -12.56 2.46
CA ARG A 102 -2.91 -13.68 2.18
C ARG A 102 -2.01 -13.38 1.00
N THR A 103 -2.59 -12.88 -0.10
CA THR A 103 -1.80 -12.51 -1.30
C THR A 103 -0.77 -11.44 -0.96
N ASP A 104 -1.16 -10.40 -0.22
CA ASP A 104 -0.22 -9.36 0.22
C ASP A 104 0.85 -9.93 1.15
N PHE A 105 0.50 -10.85 2.06
CA PHE A 105 1.48 -11.50 2.92
C PHE A 105 2.50 -12.29 2.10
N ASP A 106 2.06 -13.08 1.11
CA ASP A 106 2.94 -13.83 0.21
C ASP A 106 3.89 -12.89 -0.55
N LEU A 107 3.38 -11.76 -1.06
CA LEU A 107 4.18 -10.74 -1.75
C LEU A 107 5.17 -10.04 -0.81
N ILE A 108 4.81 -9.81 0.46
CA ILE A 108 5.73 -9.29 1.48
C ILE A 108 6.85 -10.28 1.78
N GLN A 109 6.55 -11.58 1.83
CA GLN A 109 7.57 -12.62 2.01
C GLN A 109 8.52 -12.67 0.80
N GLU A 110 8.00 -12.51 -0.41
CA GLU A 110 8.83 -12.37 -1.62
C GLU A 110 9.70 -11.11 -1.57
N LEU A 111 9.14 -9.96 -1.16
CA LEU A 111 9.87 -8.71 -1.02
C LEU A 111 11.04 -8.86 -0.04
N ASN A 112 10.80 -9.45 1.14
CA ASN A 112 11.84 -9.78 2.13
C ASN A 112 12.94 -10.65 1.53
N ALA A 113 12.57 -11.65 0.74
CA ALA A 113 13.53 -12.53 0.08
C ALA A 113 14.31 -11.82 -1.04
N ARG A 114 13.86 -10.67 -1.54
CA ARG A 114 14.41 -9.99 -2.72
C ARG A 114 15.08 -8.65 -2.42
N SER A 115 14.95 -8.11 -1.21
CA SER A 115 15.56 -6.83 -0.83
C SER A 115 16.69 -7.02 0.19
N ASP A 116 17.81 -6.32 -0.03
CA ASP A 116 18.84 -6.14 1.00
C ASP A 116 18.62 -4.87 1.84
N LEU A 117 17.70 -3.99 1.39
CA LEU A 117 17.44 -2.68 1.97
C LEU A 117 16.11 -2.59 2.72
N ILE A 118 15.22 -3.57 2.55
CA ILE A 118 13.90 -3.62 3.17
C ILE A 118 13.78 -4.92 3.95
N SER A 119 13.30 -4.82 5.18
CA SER A 119 12.93 -5.95 6.02
C SER A 119 11.57 -5.68 6.64
N VAL A 120 10.62 -6.58 6.44
CA VAL A 120 9.24 -6.47 6.91
C VAL A 120 8.98 -7.57 7.94
N GLN A 121 8.60 -7.18 9.16
CA GLN A 121 8.18 -8.10 10.20
C GLN A 121 6.67 -8.06 10.34
N ALA A 122 6.02 -9.19 10.12
CA ALA A 122 4.59 -9.28 10.32
C ALA A 122 4.24 -9.60 11.77
N LYS A 123 3.25 -8.90 12.32
CA LYS A 123 2.66 -9.19 13.63
C LYS A 123 1.29 -9.82 13.39
N SER A 124 1.20 -11.15 13.54
CA SER A 124 -0.09 -11.82 13.51
C SER A 124 -0.69 -11.87 14.91
N THR A 125 -1.95 -11.45 15.00
CA THR A 125 -2.74 -11.52 16.25
C THR A 125 -3.14 -12.95 16.57
N PHE A 126 -3.30 -13.80 15.54
CA PHE A 126 -3.79 -15.18 15.68
C PHE A 126 -2.98 -16.15 14.81
N PRO A 127 -2.47 -17.26 15.38
CA PRO A 127 -1.78 -18.29 14.60
C PRO A 127 -2.64 -18.80 13.42
N GLY A 128 -2.02 -18.94 12.25
CA GLY A 128 -2.71 -19.42 11.04
C GLY A 128 -3.53 -18.38 10.28
N MET A 129 -3.67 -17.17 10.81
CA MET A 129 -4.33 -16.05 10.13
C MET A 129 -3.32 -15.12 9.46
N PRO A 130 -3.66 -14.54 8.29
CA PRO A 130 -2.78 -13.57 7.65
C PRO A 130 -2.62 -12.34 8.56
N PRO A 131 -1.43 -11.75 8.61
CA PRO A 131 -1.17 -10.62 9.48
C PRO A 131 -1.83 -9.34 8.95
N GLU A 132 -2.30 -8.53 9.90
CA GLU A 132 -2.89 -7.22 9.63
C GLU A 132 -1.93 -6.08 9.99
N ARG A 133 -0.82 -6.38 10.66
CA ARG A 133 0.20 -5.41 11.07
C ARG A 133 1.58 -5.80 10.60
N TYR A 134 2.33 -4.81 10.16
CA TYR A 134 3.67 -4.96 9.64
C TYR A 134 4.56 -3.85 10.18
N ILE A 135 5.76 -4.20 10.64
CA ILE A 135 6.83 -3.26 10.91
C ILE A 135 7.81 -3.36 9.75
N VAL A 136 7.87 -2.32 8.93
CA VAL A 136 8.80 -2.22 7.82
C VAL A 136 10.03 -1.47 8.30
N THR A 137 11.20 -2.05 8.09
CA THR A 137 12.51 -1.44 8.34
C THR A 137 13.20 -1.18 7.01
N PHE A 138 13.58 0.06 6.78
CA PHE A 138 14.39 0.49 5.64
C PHE A 138 15.83 0.73 6.07
N LYS A 139 16.76 0.37 5.18
CA LYS A 139 18.22 0.53 5.34
C LYS A 139 18.81 1.48 4.28
N CYS A 140 18.06 2.51 3.88
CA CYS A 140 18.48 3.48 2.86
C CYS A 140 18.76 4.85 3.48
N LYS A 141 19.67 5.61 2.87
CA LYS A 141 20.04 6.95 3.35
C LYS A 141 18.87 7.91 3.18
N SER A 142 18.42 8.51 4.28
CA SER A 142 17.41 9.56 4.30
C SER A 142 17.71 10.61 5.38
N ILE A 143 16.87 11.64 5.49
CA ILE A 143 17.06 12.80 6.37
C ILE A 143 16.18 12.62 7.59
N VAL A 144 16.77 12.76 8.78
CA VAL A 144 16.08 12.59 10.07
C VAL A 144 15.89 13.89 10.84
N GLY A 145 16.38 14.99 10.29
CA GLY A 145 16.28 16.32 10.85
C GLY A 145 17.29 17.27 10.22
N ILE A 146 17.31 18.49 10.74
CA ILE A 146 18.27 19.53 10.35
C ILE A 146 19.10 19.98 11.57
N ASP A 147 20.30 20.49 11.33
CA ASP A 147 21.10 21.17 12.35
C ASP A 147 20.73 22.67 12.46
N GLY A 148 21.32 23.38 13.42
CA GLY A 148 21.07 24.81 13.61
C GLY A 148 21.54 25.72 12.46
N LYS A 149 22.28 25.16 11.48
CA LYS A 149 22.72 25.85 10.26
C LYS A 149 21.87 25.47 9.04
N GLY A 150 20.85 24.60 9.22
CA GLY A 150 19.99 24.11 8.15
C GLY A 150 20.58 22.97 7.33
N ASN A 151 21.69 22.34 7.76
CA ASN A 151 22.23 21.17 7.09
C ASN A 151 21.45 19.91 7.48
N PRO A 152 21.27 18.96 6.54
CA PRO A 152 20.57 17.72 6.82
C PRO A 152 21.39 16.80 7.74
N LYS A 153 20.70 16.17 8.68
CA LYS A 153 21.20 15.03 9.47
C LYS A 153 20.70 13.75 8.82
N TYR A 154 21.60 12.79 8.61
CA TYR A 154 21.29 11.55 7.90
C TYR A 154 21.17 10.35 8.83
N SER A 155 20.32 9.41 8.45
CA SER A 155 20.28 8.04 8.98
C SER A 155 20.07 7.07 7.83
N GLU A 156 20.51 5.82 8.03
CA GLU A 156 20.14 4.72 7.15
C GLU A 156 19.05 3.83 7.74
N HIS A 157 18.73 3.94 9.03
CA HIS A 157 17.73 3.10 9.68
C HIS A 157 16.42 3.87 9.86
N HIS A 158 15.35 3.37 9.25
CA HIS A 158 14.00 3.95 9.34
C HIS A 158 12.95 2.88 9.56
N GLN A 159 11.93 3.16 10.35
CA GLN A 159 10.85 2.23 10.61
C GLN A 159 9.48 2.87 10.44
N VAL A 160 8.55 2.11 9.86
CA VAL A 160 7.13 2.47 9.73
C VAL A 160 6.27 1.28 10.12
N GLU A 161 5.22 1.54 10.88
CA GLU A 161 4.15 0.58 11.12
C GLU A 161 3.09 0.74 10.04
N ILE A 162 2.68 -0.38 9.44
CA ILE A 162 1.56 -0.46 8.50
C ILE A 162 0.47 -1.31 9.12
N TYR A 163 -0.76 -0.81 9.08
CA TYR A 163 -1.94 -1.48 9.58
C TYR A 163 -3.05 -1.61 8.52
N LEU A 164 -3.48 -2.85 8.28
CA LEU A 164 -4.49 -3.24 7.32
C LEU A 164 -5.85 -3.34 8.03
N HIS A 165 -6.53 -2.22 8.19
CA HIS A 165 -7.83 -2.14 8.85
C HIS A 165 -8.96 -2.86 8.07
N ALA A 166 -10.21 -2.81 8.58
CA ALA A 166 -11.33 -3.59 8.04
C ALA A 166 -11.72 -3.22 6.60
N GLN A 167 -11.53 -1.95 6.22
CA GLN A 167 -11.86 -1.45 4.88
C GLN A 167 -10.69 -1.59 3.89
N TYR A 168 -9.57 -2.16 4.29
CA TYR A 168 -8.52 -2.55 3.36
C TYR A 168 -8.98 -3.73 2.49
N PRO A 169 -8.77 -3.72 1.15
CA PRO A 169 -7.97 -2.77 0.36
C PRO A 169 -8.75 -1.62 -0.30
N GLN A 170 -10.08 -1.53 -0.08
CA GLN A 170 -10.90 -0.44 -0.63
C GLN A 170 -10.37 0.92 -0.17
N ARG A 171 -9.90 0.98 1.07
CA ARG A 171 -9.11 2.09 1.61
C ARG A 171 -7.64 1.71 1.74
N TRP A 172 -6.80 2.74 1.68
CA TRP A 172 -5.37 2.59 1.87
C TRP A 172 -5.05 2.16 3.31
N PRO A 173 -3.92 1.47 3.54
CA PRO A 173 -3.48 1.12 4.88
C PRO A 173 -3.26 2.32 5.79
N GLY A 174 -3.48 2.12 7.09
CA GLY A 174 -2.97 3.04 8.11
C GLY A 174 -1.45 2.95 8.17
N MET A 175 -0.77 4.10 8.30
CA MET A 175 0.69 4.16 8.34
C MET A 175 1.16 5.13 9.42
N ASN A 176 2.11 4.69 10.24
CA ASN A 176 2.72 5.51 11.28
C ASN A 176 4.24 5.37 11.26
N TRP A 177 4.93 6.46 10.97
CA TRP A 177 6.39 6.51 10.94
C TRP A 177 6.94 6.52 12.37
N LEU A 178 7.86 5.59 12.68
CA LEU A 178 8.29 5.31 14.05
C LEU A 178 9.63 5.93 14.42
N THR A 179 10.46 6.24 13.42
CA THR A 179 11.80 6.81 13.60
C THR A 179 11.81 8.30 13.25
N PRO A 180 12.73 9.12 13.80
CA PRO A 180 12.89 10.50 13.37
C PRO A 180 13.03 10.61 11.84
N ILE A 181 12.31 11.56 11.24
CA ILE A 181 12.24 11.73 9.79
C ILE A 181 12.06 13.22 9.50
N TRP A 182 12.63 13.68 8.40
CA TRP A 182 12.42 15.02 7.89
C TRP A 182 12.10 14.89 6.41
N HIS A 183 10.83 14.87 6.04
CA HIS A 183 10.40 14.60 4.66
C HIS A 183 9.13 15.38 4.31
N PRO A 184 9.00 15.97 3.10
CA PRO A 184 7.84 16.81 2.74
C PRO A 184 6.47 16.11 2.87
N ASN A 185 6.42 14.79 2.78
CA ASN A 185 5.17 13.99 2.80
C ASN A 185 5.05 13.08 4.03
N ILE A 186 5.93 13.22 5.02
CA ILE A 186 5.87 12.49 6.29
C ILE A 186 6.05 13.51 7.41
N ASN A 187 5.06 13.62 8.29
CA ASN A 187 5.08 14.63 9.34
C ASN A 187 6.15 14.30 10.40
N HIS A 188 7.10 15.21 10.58
CA HIS A 188 8.23 15.01 11.49
C HIS A 188 7.86 15.01 12.98
N LEU A 189 6.69 15.55 13.35
CA LEU A 189 6.24 15.66 14.74
C LEU A 189 5.45 14.44 15.20
N ASN A 190 4.57 13.91 14.34
CA ASN A 190 3.64 12.84 14.72
C ASN A 190 3.77 11.56 13.88
N GLY A 191 4.64 11.53 12.88
CA GLY A 191 4.90 10.35 12.07
C GLY A 191 3.79 9.98 11.06
N SER A 192 2.72 10.77 10.95
CA SER A 192 1.68 10.52 9.95
C SER A 192 2.24 10.63 8.53
N VAL A 193 1.86 9.66 7.69
CA VAL A 193 2.35 9.53 6.31
C VAL A 193 1.24 9.92 5.35
N CYS A 194 1.51 10.89 4.48
CA CYS A 194 0.61 11.21 3.38
C CYS A 194 1.16 10.59 2.10
N ILE A 195 0.40 9.66 1.54
CA ILE A 195 0.58 9.19 0.17
C ILE A 195 -0.51 9.84 -0.68
N ASP A 196 -0.18 10.26 -1.90
CA ASP A 196 -1.15 10.85 -2.81
C ASP A 196 -2.39 9.94 -2.92
N ALA A 197 -3.57 10.46 -2.59
CA ALA A 197 -4.82 9.70 -2.63
C ALA A 197 -5.09 9.12 -4.02
N ALA A 198 -4.68 9.82 -5.09
CA ALA A 198 -4.79 9.33 -6.46
C ALA A 198 -3.81 8.18 -6.77
N TRP A 199 -2.75 8.03 -5.97
CA TRP A 199 -1.80 6.94 -6.09
C TRP A 199 -2.34 5.63 -5.51
N TRP A 200 -3.28 5.62 -4.55
CA TRP A 200 -3.84 4.36 -4.07
C TRP A 200 -4.91 3.83 -5.02
N ALA A 201 -4.86 2.53 -5.30
CA ALA A 201 -5.97 1.81 -5.91
C ALA A 201 -6.09 0.46 -5.21
N ALA A 202 -7.31 -0.02 -5.00
CA ALA A 202 -7.54 -1.32 -4.35
C ALA A 202 -6.85 -2.49 -5.07
N SER A 203 -6.41 -2.33 -6.33
CA SER A 203 -5.62 -3.30 -7.08
C SER A 203 -4.11 -3.26 -6.81
N ARG A 204 -3.57 -2.17 -6.23
CA ARG A 204 -2.15 -2.07 -5.86
C ARG A 204 -1.89 -2.89 -4.61
N SER A 205 -0.87 -3.75 -4.65
CA SER A 205 -0.50 -4.64 -3.56
C SER A 205 0.35 -3.97 -2.48
N LEU A 206 0.43 -4.59 -1.31
CA LEU A 206 1.16 -4.07 -0.15
C LEU A 206 2.68 -3.96 -0.40
N ASP A 207 3.29 -4.89 -1.12
CA ASP A 207 4.70 -4.82 -1.50
C ASP A 207 5.01 -3.57 -2.33
N ARG A 208 4.10 -3.16 -3.20
CA ARG A 208 4.24 -1.95 -4.02
C ARG A 208 4.16 -0.69 -3.18
N LEU A 209 3.30 -0.67 -2.16
CA LEU A 209 3.30 0.40 -1.18
C LEU A 209 4.63 0.48 -0.44
N VAL A 210 5.14 -0.65 0.05
CA VAL A 210 6.42 -0.72 0.77
C VAL A 210 7.59 -0.21 -0.10
N ILE A 211 7.65 -0.59 -1.38
CA ILE A 211 8.66 -0.09 -2.33
C ILE A 211 8.53 1.43 -2.50
N MET A 212 7.31 1.93 -2.70
CA MET A 212 7.06 3.37 -2.86
C MET A 212 7.47 4.18 -1.63
N LEU A 213 7.20 3.68 -0.41
CA LEU A 213 7.68 4.30 0.84
C LEU A 213 9.22 4.34 0.90
N GLY A 214 9.89 3.30 0.39
CA GLY A 214 11.34 3.32 0.23
C GLY A 214 11.80 4.40 -0.76
N GLU A 215 11.11 4.58 -1.88
CA GLU A 215 11.42 5.64 -2.87
C GLU A 215 11.20 7.04 -2.30
N MET A 216 10.21 7.22 -1.41
CA MET A 216 10.05 8.45 -0.63
C MET A 216 11.29 8.71 0.23
N LEU A 217 11.77 7.71 0.99
CA LEU A 217 12.97 7.88 1.80
C LEU A 217 14.22 8.25 0.99
N GLN A 218 14.34 7.70 -0.22
CA GLN A 218 15.43 8.03 -1.14
C GLN A 218 15.29 9.42 -1.77
N TYR A 219 14.18 10.14 -1.53
CA TYR A 219 13.80 11.37 -2.23
C TYR A 219 13.74 11.17 -3.75
N LYS A 220 13.27 10.00 -4.19
CA LYS A 220 12.90 9.74 -5.59
C LYS A 220 11.45 10.12 -5.86
N ASN A 221 10.59 9.95 -4.84
CA ASN A 221 9.16 10.22 -4.91
C ASN A 221 8.74 11.14 -3.76
N PHE A 222 8.60 12.44 -4.02
CA PHE A 222 8.16 13.40 -3.01
C PHE A 222 7.52 14.63 -3.65
N HIS A 223 6.70 15.32 -2.87
CA HIS A 223 6.03 16.55 -3.27
C HIS A 223 6.31 17.65 -2.25
N ASP A 224 7.07 18.66 -2.68
CA ASP A 224 7.45 19.80 -1.85
C ASP A 224 6.80 21.12 -2.28
N ASP A 225 5.97 21.13 -3.33
CA ASP A 225 5.29 22.32 -3.84
C ASP A 225 3.95 22.57 -3.11
N PRO A 226 3.80 23.65 -2.34
CA PRO A 226 2.58 23.94 -1.61
C PRO A 226 1.47 24.54 -2.49
N THR A 227 1.77 24.80 -3.78
CA THR A 227 0.83 25.46 -4.70
C THR A 227 0.09 24.48 -5.59
N LYS A 228 0.49 23.19 -5.60
CA LYS A 228 -0.09 22.17 -6.48
C LYS A 228 -0.32 20.87 -5.72
N PRO A 229 -1.48 20.21 -5.93
CA PRO A 229 -1.68 18.87 -5.41
C PRO A 229 -0.77 17.86 -6.15
N PRO A 230 -0.36 16.77 -5.48
CA PRO A 230 -0.56 16.51 -4.06
C PRO A 230 0.32 17.42 -3.18
N PHE A 231 -0.30 18.03 -2.16
CA PHE A 231 0.35 19.01 -1.31
C PHE A 231 1.33 18.35 -0.32
N PRO A 232 2.40 19.05 0.10
CA PRO A 232 3.25 18.57 1.17
C PRO A 232 2.45 18.41 2.46
N TRP A 233 2.71 17.31 3.16
CA TRP A 233 2.14 17.02 4.46
C TRP A 233 2.88 17.74 5.58
N ASP A 234 4.18 17.94 5.39
CA ASP A 234 5.05 18.65 6.30
C ASP A 234 5.54 19.95 5.66
N ALA A 235 4.89 21.06 6.03
CA ALA A 235 5.16 22.36 5.43
C ALA A 235 6.59 22.86 5.73
N GLU A 236 7.14 22.52 6.89
CA GLU A 236 8.50 22.91 7.29
C GLU A 236 9.55 22.13 6.49
N ALA A 237 9.41 20.80 6.45
CA ALA A 237 10.31 19.96 5.68
C ALA A 237 10.22 20.28 4.17
N ALA A 238 9.03 20.60 3.65
CA ALA A 238 8.84 21.03 2.27
C ALA A 238 9.50 22.36 1.96
N LYS A 239 9.33 23.37 2.84
CA LYS A 239 10.01 24.67 2.69
C LYS A 239 11.52 24.50 2.69
N TRP A 240 12.05 23.75 3.65
CA TRP A 240 13.48 23.43 3.72
C TRP A 240 13.95 22.72 2.44
N CYS A 241 13.22 21.70 1.99
CA CYS A 241 13.55 20.91 0.80
C CYS A 241 13.72 21.79 -0.44
N ARG A 242 12.75 22.69 -0.71
CA ARG A 242 12.80 23.64 -1.82
C ARG A 242 14.02 24.58 -1.73
N SER A 243 14.23 25.19 -0.56
CA SER A 243 15.36 26.10 -0.35
C SER A 243 16.70 25.38 -0.48
N TYR A 244 16.82 24.17 0.06
CA TYR A 244 18.05 23.39 0.07
C TYR A 244 18.43 22.93 -1.34
N ARG A 245 17.47 22.42 -2.12
CA ARG A 245 17.73 21.97 -3.51
C ARG A 245 17.95 23.13 -4.48
N ALA A 246 17.46 24.33 -4.20
CA ALA A 246 17.76 25.51 -5.01
C ALA A 246 19.26 25.86 -5.00
N VAL A 247 19.94 25.62 -3.88
CA VAL A 247 21.39 25.84 -3.74
C VAL A 247 22.21 24.54 -3.91
N HIS A 248 21.57 23.37 -3.83
CA HIS A 248 22.16 22.05 -4.10
C HIS A 248 21.35 21.29 -5.17
N PRO A 249 21.42 21.67 -6.46
CA PRO A 249 20.52 21.17 -7.51
C PRO A 249 20.58 19.66 -7.76
N ASN A 250 21.64 18.96 -7.30
CA ASN A 250 21.85 17.53 -7.50
C ASN A 250 21.84 16.72 -6.18
N VAL A 251 21.28 17.28 -5.11
CA VAL A 251 21.24 16.59 -3.80
C VAL A 251 20.39 15.31 -3.83
N PHE A 252 19.33 15.28 -4.63
CA PHE A 252 18.40 14.16 -4.71
C PHE A 252 18.58 13.33 -6.00
N PRO A 253 18.34 12.01 -5.95
CA PRO A 253 17.98 11.22 -4.78
C PRO A 253 19.16 11.00 -3.82
N LEU A 254 18.86 10.84 -2.53
CA LEU A 254 19.86 10.68 -1.46
C LEU A 254 20.57 9.32 -1.50
N ASP A 255 19.86 8.31 -2.00
CA ASP A 255 20.34 6.95 -2.15
C ASP A 255 19.89 6.42 -3.52
N LYS A 256 20.87 5.94 -4.30
CA LYS A 256 20.65 5.48 -5.67
C LYS A 256 20.55 3.95 -5.76
N ARG A 257 20.75 3.23 -4.65
CA ARG A 257 20.61 1.77 -4.64
C ARG A 257 19.18 1.38 -4.99
N GLU A 258 19.03 0.32 -5.77
CA GLU A 258 17.72 -0.24 -6.06
C GLU A 258 17.19 -0.96 -4.82
N LEU A 259 15.91 -0.74 -4.51
CA LEU A 259 15.26 -1.35 -3.34
C LEU A 259 15.06 -2.85 -3.51
N MET A 260 14.97 -3.31 -4.76
CA MET A 260 14.79 -4.71 -5.12
C MET A 260 16.01 -5.21 -5.88
N ARG A 261 16.45 -6.43 -5.61
CA ARG A 261 17.49 -7.07 -6.41
C ARG A 261 16.98 -7.40 -7.81
N PRO A 262 17.82 -7.29 -8.85
CA PRO A 262 17.48 -7.72 -10.20
C PRO A 262 17.07 -9.19 -10.22
N GLU A 263 16.03 -9.53 -10.99
CA GLU A 263 15.67 -10.93 -11.21
C GLU A 263 16.77 -11.66 -11.98
N ARG A 264 17.34 -12.69 -11.37
CA ARG A 264 18.28 -13.57 -12.07
C ARG A 264 17.49 -14.55 -12.94
N VAL A 265 17.15 -14.14 -14.16
CA VAL A 265 16.58 -15.06 -15.16
C VAL A 265 17.69 -16.02 -15.61
N LYS A 266 17.63 -17.27 -15.13
CA LYS A 266 18.44 -18.35 -15.72
C LYS A 266 17.84 -18.71 -17.08
N LEU A 267 18.29 -18.05 -18.14
CA LEU A 267 18.01 -18.51 -19.49
C LEU A 267 18.65 -19.91 -19.64
N LYS A 268 17.82 -20.95 -19.73
CA LYS A 268 18.29 -22.25 -20.20
C LYS A 268 18.71 -22.05 -21.66
N THR A 269 20.00 -22.17 -21.94
CA THR A 269 20.50 -22.31 -23.31
C THR A 269 19.80 -23.50 -23.93
N VAL A 270 18.86 -23.24 -24.83
CA VAL A 270 18.29 -24.27 -25.69
C VAL A 270 19.39 -24.61 -26.69
N GLU A 271 19.98 -25.80 -26.58
CA GLU A 271 20.90 -26.28 -27.62
C GLU A 271 20.17 -26.27 -28.97
N PRO A 272 20.78 -25.70 -30.02
CA PRO A 272 20.17 -25.72 -31.34
C PRO A 272 19.97 -27.18 -31.78
N PRO A 273 18.85 -27.50 -32.45
CA PRO A 273 18.57 -28.86 -32.86
C PRO A 273 19.67 -29.36 -33.79
N LYS A 274 20.25 -30.53 -33.48
CA LYS A 274 21.23 -31.20 -34.35
C LYS A 274 20.58 -31.50 -35.70
N ILE A 275 20.95 -30.74 -36.72
CA ILE A 275 20.59 -31.01 -38.10
C ILE A 275 21.30 -32.32 -38.48
N LYS A 276 20.53 -33.40 -38.67
CA LYS A 276 21.05 -34.63 -39.27
C LYS A 276 21.28 -34.36 -40.75
N THR A 277 22.54 -34.33 -41.18
CA THR A 277 22.93 -34.38 -42.59
C THR A 277 22.46 -35.71 -43.17
N VAL A 278 21.57 -35.64 -44.16
CA VAL A 278 21.20 -36.82 -44.98
C VAL A 278 22.17 -36.88 -46.15
N GLU A 279 22.90 -37.99 -46.27
CA GLU A 279 23.79 -38.25 -47.40
C GLU A 279 23.00 -38.36 -48.72
N PRO A 280 23.54 -37.89 -49.86
CA PRO A 280 22.87 -37.96 -51.14
C PRO A 280 22.87 -39.40 -51.67
N SER A 281 21.69 -40.03 -51.73
CA SER A 281 21.52 -41.32 -52.40
C SER A 281 21.37 -41.14 -53.92
N LYS A 282 22.03 -42.06 -54.64
CA LYS A 282 22.28 -42.04 -56.09
C LYS A 282 20.99 -41.99 -56.93
N ILE A 283 20.94 -41.03 -57.86
CA ILE A 283 19.93 -40.92 -58.91
C ILE A 283 20.09 -42.09 -59.90
N LYS A 284 19.04 -42.89 -60.09
CA LYS A 284 18.90 -43.77 -61.26
C LYS A 284 17.87 -43.19 -62.22
N THR A 285 18.35 -42.97 -63.44
CA THR A 285 17.64 -42.45 -64.61
C THR A 285 16.57 -43.43 -65.10
N VAL A 286 15.35 -42.97 -65.34
CA VAL A 286 14.45 -43.57 -66.34
C VAL A 286 13.78 -42.45 -67.13
N LYS A 287 13.85 -42.59 -68.46
CA LYS A 287 13.36 -41.64 -69.46
C LYS A 287 11.83 -41.66 -69.59
N THR A 288 11.37 -40.48 -69.96
CA THR A 288 10.06 -39.98 -70.40
C THR A 288 9.15 -40.91 -71.21
N ALA A 289 7.85 -40.83 -70.94
CA ALA A 289 6.80 -40.90 -71.95
C ALA A 289 5.82 -39.72 -71.78
N ASP A 290 5.32 -39.26 -72.91
CA ASP A 290 4.70 -37.99 -73.25
C ASP A 290 3.21 -37.91 -72.83
N SER A 291 2.73 -36.71 -72.46
CA SER A 291 1.52 -36.11 -73.05
C SER A 291 1.17 -34.76 -72.42
N SER A 292 0.98 -33.81 -73.34
CA SER A 292 0.45 -32.46 -73.19
C SER A 292 -0.88 -32.36 -72.42
N LYS A 293 -1.03 -31.29 -71.60
CA LYS A 293 -2.08 -30.25 -71.71
C LYS A 293 -2.13 -29.32 -70.46
N LYS A 294 -1.90 -28.02 -70.69
CA LYS A 294 -2.39 -26.88 -69.86
C LYS A 294 -3.80 -26.47 -70.39
N PRO A 295 -4.55 -25.50 -69.79
CA PRO A 295 -4.61 -24.95 -68.42
C PRO A 295 -6.09 -24.86 -67.93
N LYS A 296 -6.37 -24.23 -66.76
CA LYS A 296 -7.39 -23.15 -66.62
C LYS A 296 -7.49 -22.59 -65.20
N VAL A 297 -7.32 -21.27 -65.12
CA VAL A 297 -7.72 -20.39 -64.01
C VAL A 297 -9.19 -20.01 -64.21
N LYS A 298 -9.97 -19.92 -63.13
CA LYS A 298 -11.23 -19.17 -63.10
C LYS A 298 -11.38 -18.44 -61.75
N LEU A 299 -11.32 -17.11 -61.81
CA LEU A 299 -11.90 -16.21 -60.83
C LEU A 299 -13.42 -16.11 -61.03
N LYS A 300 -14.18 -15.93 -59.94
CA LYS A 300 -15.44 -15.16 -59.97
C LYS A 300 -15.70 -14.47 -58.63
N LEU A 301 -15.84 -13.16 -58.71
CA LEU A 301 -16.38 -12.23 -57.72
C LEU A 301 -17.91 -12.32 -57.64
N LYS A 302 -18.45 -11.90 -56.50
CA LYS A 302 -19.54 -10.92 -56.44
C LYS A 302 -19.09 -9.78 -55.52
#